data_AF-A0A355QFW2-F1
#
_entry.id   AF-A0A355QFW2-F1
#
_cell.length_a   1.000
_cell.length_b   1.000
_cell.length_c   1.000
_cell.angle_alpha   90.00
_cell.angle_beta   90.00
_cell.angle_gamma   90.00
#
_symmetry.space_group_name_H-M   'P 1'
#
loop_
_entity.id
_entity.type
_entity.pdbx_description
1 polymer ?
#
loop_
_entity_poly.entity_id
_entity_poly.type
_entity_poly.pdbx_seq_one_letter_code
_entity_poly.pdbx_strand_id
1 'polypeptide(L)' 'LVAEQPWGREHWERLADGELFDGMESWLPWLDREERLLVELLDDDALVVVVEPRRLRDRVSDLRDEERELAGS' A
#
# COMPACT_ATOMS: atom_id res chain seq x y z
N LEU A 1 8.83 10.79 -13.14
CA LEU A 1 9.21 9.51 -12.47
C LEU A 1 10.59 8.99 -12.89
N VAL A 2 10.84 8.52 -14.11
CA VAL A 2 12.20 8.00 -14.50
C VAL A 2 13.34 8.99 -14.24
N ALA A 3 13.10 10.29 -14.46
CA ALA A 3 14.07 11.35 -14.20
C ALA A 3 14.19 11.72 -12.71
N GLU A 4 13.17 11.46 -11.90
CA GLU A 4 13.10 11.82 -10.47
C GLU A 4 13.55 10.67 -9.56
N GLN A 5 13.34 9.43 -10.00
CA GLN A 5 13.66 8.18 -9.29
C GLN A 5 14.35 7.19 -10.26
N PRO A 6 15.60 7.50 -10.67
CA PRO A 6 16.31 6.73 -11.70
C PRO A 6 16.68 5.31 -11.26
N TRP A 7 16.70 5.03 -9.95
CA TRP A 7 16.91 3.70 -9.38
C TRP A 7 15.82 2.69 -9.81
N GLY A 8 14.64 3.19 -10.19
CA GLY A 8 13.51 2.37 -10.61
C GLY A 8 13.30 2.24 -12.12
N ARG A 9 14.27 2.67 -12.94
CA ARG A 9 14.12 2.80 -14.40
C ARG A 9 13.47 1.59 -15.07
N GLU A 10 13.99 0.39 -14.82
CA GLU A 10 13.51 -0.84 -15.47
C GLU A 10 12.01 -1.04 -15.20
N HIS A 11 11.57 -0.90 -13.96
CA HIS A 11 10.17 -1.08 -13.59
C HIS A 11 9.30 0.06 -14.11
N TRP A 12 9.80 1.30 -14.16
CA TRP A 12 9.10 2.41 -14.80
C TRP A 12 8.87 2.19 -16.29
N GLU A 13 9.86 1.64 -17.00
CA GLU A 13 9.75 1.30 -18.42
C GLU A 13 8.69 0.22 -18.62
N ARG A 14 8.72 -0.85 -17.81
CA ARG A 14 7.70 -1.91 -17.82
C ARG A 14 6.29 -1.39 -17.53
N LEU A 15 6.14 -0.47 -16.57
CA LEU A 15 4.87 0.21 -16.27
C LEU A 15 4.38 1.04 -17.46
N ALA A 16 5.28 1.79 -18.11
CA ALA A 16 4.95 2.60 -19.28
C ALA A 16 4.54 1.74 -20.49
N ASP A 17 5.13 0.56 -20.62
CA ASP A 17 4.82 -0.42 -21.68
C ASP A 17 3.57 -1.28 -21.35
N GLY A 18 2.98 -1.11 -20.16
CA GLY A 18 1.78 -1.83 -19.72
C GLY A 18 2.03 -3.29 -19.35
N GLU A 19 3.28 -3.65 -19.03
CA GLU A 19 3.66 -5.00 -18.63
C GLU A 19 3.30 -5.29 -17.17
N LEU A 20 2.88 -6.52 -16.90
CA LEU A 20 2.70 -7.03 -15.53
C LEU A 20 4.00 -7.62 -14.99
N PHE A 21 4.24 -7.46 -13.69
CA PHE A 21 5.40 -8.01 -13.02
C PHE A 21 5.18 -8.26 -11.53
N ASP A 22 5.95 -9.19 -10.98
CA ASP A 22 5.88 -9.50 -9.55
C ASP A 22 6.28 -8.29 -8.71
N GLY A 23 5.47 -7.99 -7.70
CA GLY A 23 5.69 -6.84 -6.81
C GLY A 23 5.32 -5.48 -7.41
N MET A 24 4.61 -5.45 -8.55
CA MET A 24 4.12 -4.22 -9.19
C MET A 24 3.28 -3.35 -8.23
N GLU A 25 2.58 -3.96 -7.29
CA GLU A 25 1.78 -3.27 -6.27
C GLU A 25 2.62 -2.35 -5.38
N SER A 26 3.89 -2.69 -5.14
CA SER A 26 4.80 -1.84 -4.36
C SER A 26 5.08 -0.48 -5.02
N TRP A 27 4.76 -0.34 -6.32
CA TRP A 27 4.94 0.89 -7.09
C TRP A 27 3.73 1.83 -7.01
N LEU A 28 2.60 1.38 -6.45
CA LEU A 28 1.38 2.19 -6.32
C LEU A 28 1.59 3.56 -5.67
N PRO A 29 2.41 3.74 -4.61
CA PRO A 29 2.59 5.05 -3.96
C PRO A 29 3.10 6.19 -4.88
N TRP A 30 3.67 5.83 -6.03
CA TRP A 30 4.15 6.79 -7.03
C TRP A 30 3.19 6.99 -8.20
N LEU A 31 2.26 6.06 -8.40
CA LEU A 31 1.28 6.07 -9.48
C LEU A 31 -0.04 6.69 -9.04
N ASP A 32 -0.45 6.41 -7.80
CA ASP A 32 -1.60 7.00 -7.16
C ASP A 32 -1.15 7.76 -5.91
N ARG A 33 -1.63 9.00 -5.79
CA ARG A 33 -1.33 9.86 -4.64
C ARG A 33 -2.40 9.78 -3.57
N GLU A 34 -3.53 9.15 -3.87
CA GLU A 34 -4.64 9.00 -2.95
C GLU A 34 -4.61 7.59 -2.33
N GLU A 35 -4.49 7.53 -1.01
CA GLU A 35 -4.80 6.32 -0.28
C GLU A 35 -6.30 6.27 -0.03
N ARG A 36 -6.95 5.19 -0.48
CA ARG A 36 -8.36 4.95 -0.17
C ARG A 36 -8.51 3.80 0.81
N LEU A 37 -9.26 4.05 1.88
CA LEU A 37 -9.52 3.06 2.92
C LEU A 37 -10.78 2.25 2.59
N LEU A 38 -10.81 0.98 2.99
CA LEU A 38 -12.00 0.13 2.84
C LEU A 38 -13.25 0.77 3.48
N VAL A 39 -13.07 1.45 4.61
CA VAL A 39 -14.18 2.10 5.34
C VAL A 39 -14.80 3.28 4.59
N GLU A 40 -14.08 3.87 3.63
CA GLU A 40 -14.60 4.95 2.79
C GLU A 40 -15.53 4.44 1.68
N LEU A 41 -15.55 3.12 1.44
CA LEU A 41 -16.46 2.47 0.51
C LEU A 41 -17.80 2.09 1.16
N LEU A 42 -17.93 2.28 2.47
CA LEU A 42 -19.13 1.94 3.22
C LEU A 42 -20.12 3.11 3.21
N ASP A 43 -21.41 2.79 3.18
CA ASP A 43 -22.47 3.79 3.38
C ASP A 43 -22.43 4.37 4.80
N ASP A 44 -22.99 5.58 4.97
CA ASP A 44 -22.98 6.31 6.25
C ASP A 44 -23.65 5.55 7.41
N ASP A 45 -24.55 4.61 7.12
CA ASP A 45 -25.28 3.79 8.09
C ASP A 45 -24.71 2.36 8.24
N ALA A 46 -23.57 2.07 7.62
CA ALA A 46 -22.94 0.76 7.69
C ALA A 46 -22.47 0.40 9.11
N LEU A 47 -22.70 -0.85 9.50
CA LEU A 47 -22.21 -1.42 10.76
C LEU A 47 -20.91 -2.18 10.55
N VAL A 48 -19.83 -1.77 11.23
CA VAL A 48 -18.55 -2.49 11.26
C VAL A 48 -18.40 -3.23 12.59
N VAL A 49 -18.23 -4.55 12.52
CA VAL A 49 -18.00 -5.40 13.71
C VAL A 49 -16.56 -5.88 13.74
N VAL A 50 -15.84 -5.52 14.80
CA VAL A 50 -14.49 -6.02 15.06
C VAL A 50 -14.56 -7.25 15.96
N VAL A 51 -14.18 -8.40 15.40
CA VAL A 51 -14.08 -9.67 16.13
C VAL A 51 -12.70 -9.77 16.76
N GLU A 52 -12.61 -10.21 18.01
CA GLU A 52 -11.36 -10.32 18.77
C GLU A 52 -10.52 -9.02 18.80
N PRO A 53 -11.04 -7.92 19.37
CA PRO A 53 -10.44 -6.59 19.24
C PRO A 53 -9.05 -6.47 19.86
N ARG A 54 -8.68 -7.33 20.82
CA ARG A 54 -7.31 -7.36 21.37
C ARG A 54 -6.33 -7.92 20.34
N ARG A 55 -6.64 -9.07 19.76
CA ARG A 55 -5.83 -9.72 18.72
C ARG A 55 -5.65 -8.81 17.50
N LEU A 56 -6.71 -8.10 17.10
CA LEU A 56 -6.60 -7.15 15.99
C LEU A 56 -5.67 -5.97 16.33
N ARG A 57 -5.74 -5.42 17.55
CA ARG A 57 -4.83 -4.34 17.96
C ARG A 57 -3.38 -4.79 17.97
N ASP A 58 -3.11 -5.99 18.49
CA ASP A 58 -1.76 -6.54 18.49
C ASP A 58 -1.24 -6.67 17.05
N ARG A 59 -2.05 -7.23 16.14
CA ARG A 59 -1.68 -7.33 14.72
C ARG A 59 -1.46 -5.96 14.05
N VAL A 60 -2.23 -4.95 14.40
CA VAL A 60 -2.02 -3.58 13.91
C VAL A 60 -0.69 -3.02 14.41
N SER A 61 -0.26 -3.34 15.63
CA SER A 61 1.07 -2.97 16.12
C SER A 61 2.16 -3.65 15.29
N ASP A 62 2.06 -4.97 15.11
CA ASP A 62 3.03 -5.74 14.33
C ASP A 62 3.18 -5.18 12.91
N LEU A 63 2.05 -4.92 12.22
CA LEU A 63 2.06 -4.32 10.89
C LEU A 63 2.77 -2.96 10.85
N ARG A 64 2.55 -2.12 11.87
CA ARG A 64 3.23 -0.81 11.96
C ARG A 64 4.71 -0.94 12.25
N ASP A 65 5.12 -1.99 12.95
CA ASP A 65 6.53 -2.31 13.20
C ASP A 65 7.19 -2.79 11.89
N GLU A 66 6.57 -3.73 11.18
CA GLU A 66 6.98 -4.23 9.85
C GLU A 66 7.16 -3.08 8.84
N GLU A 67 6.18 -2.17 8.74
CA GLU A 67 6.25 -0.99 7.86
C GLU A 67 7.41 -0.05 8.21
N ARG A 68 7.68 0.17 9.49
CA ARG A 68 8.78 1.04 9.93
C ARG A 68 10.15 0.43 9.63
N GLU A 69 10.27 -0.89 9.74
CA GLU A 69 11.50 -1.61 9.39
C GLU A 69 11.77 -1.49 7.88
N LEU A 70 10.74 -1.67 7.05
CA LEU A 70 10.83 -1.51 5.60
C LEU A 70 11.20 -0.08 5.17
N ALA A 71 10.61 0.94 5.80
CA ALA A 71 10.90 2.35 5.48
C ALA A 71 12.28 2.83 6.00
N GLY A 72 12.84 2.14 7.00
CA GLY A 72 14.17 2.45 7.56
C GLY A 72 15.33 1.71 6.89
N SER A 73 15.05 0.76 5.99
CA SER A 73 16.02 0.00 5.20
C SER A 73 16.34 0.67 3.87
#